data_AF-A0A7U9N5X8-F1
#
_entry.id   AF-A0A7U9N5X8-F1
#
_cell.length_a   1.000
_cell.length_b   1.000
_cell.length_c   1.000
_cell.angle_alpha   90.00
_cell.angle_beta   90.00
_cell.angle_gamma   90.00
#
_symmetry.space_group_name_H-M   'P 1'
#
loop_
_entity.id
_entity.type
_entity.pdbx_description
1 polymer ?
#
loop_
_entity_poly.entity_id
_entity_poly.type
_entity_poly.pdbx_seq_one_letter_code
_entity_poly.pdbx_strand_id
1 'polypeptide(L)'
;MANRTRTNRNEFHLDDKEQYILDEKFKLSGMKSKSAFIRKLILYGYVYDVDYSFLREYNTELGRISSNLNQIAKRINSTNHVYQEDMDEVKELMKQVWQSQKSMLSQQPLIKR
;
A
#
# COMPACT_ATOMS: atom_id res chain seq x y z
N MET A 1 -0.15 -27.75 41.28
CA MET A 1 -0.23 -26.71 40.22
C MET A 1 -1.26 -27.18 39.21
N ALA A 2 -2.18 -26.32 38.75
CA ALA A 2 -3.17 -26.74 37.76
C ALA A 2 -2.47 -27.19 36.46
N ASN A 3 -2.81 -28.37 35.93
CA ASN A 3 -2.28 -28.86 34.65
C ASN A 3 -2.80 -27.97 33.51
N ARG A 4 -1.97 -27.04 33.05
CA ARG A 4 -2.30 -26.13 31.95
C ARG A 4 -1.90 -26.76 30.62
N THR A 5 -2.81 -26.79 29.66
CA THR A 5 -2.51 -27.21 28.28
C THR A 5 -1.74 -26.15 27.47
N ARG A 6 -1.71 -24.90 27.94
CA ARG A 6 -1.01 -23.77 27.31
C ARG A 6 0.09 -23.28 28.23
N THR A 7 1.33 -23.67 27.94
CA THR A 7 2.50 -23.44 28.79
C THR A 7 3.40 -22.29 28.32
N ASN A 8 3.38 -21.98 27.02
CA ASN A 8 4.23 -20.93 26.43
C ASN A 8 3.66 -19.53 26.72
N ARG A 9 4.45 -18.66 27.35
CA ARG A 9 4.12 -17.25 27.63
C ARG A 9 4.71 -16.37 26.53
N ASN A 10 3.88 -15.49 25.95
CA ASN A 10 4.31 -14.45 25.00
C ASN A 10 3.94 -13.09 25.58
N GLU A 11 4.86 -12.12 25.50
CA GLU A 11 4.69 -10.75 26.01
C GLU A 11 5.11 -9.75 24.94
N PHE A 12 4.40 -8.63 24.87
CA PHE A 12 4.70 -7.52 23.99
C PHE A 12 4.24 -6.21 24.65
N HIS A 13 4.91 -5.12 24.31
CA HIS A 13 4.58 -3.78 24.80
C HIS A 13 3.92 -3.02 23.65
N LEU A 14 2.86 -2.28 23.97
CA LEU A 14 2.14 -1.43 23.04
C LEU A 14 2.26 0.02 23.49
N ASP A 15 2.34 0.93 22.53
CA ASP A 15 2.11 2.35 22.83
C ASP A 15 0.63 2.65 23.07
N ASP A 16 0.31 3.88 23.49
CA ASP A 16 -1.07 4.27 23.82
C ASP A 16 -2.05 4.11 22.64
N LYS A 17 -1.57 4.34 21.41
CA LYS A 17 -2.41 4.24 20.20
C LYS A 17 -2.66 2.79 19.84
N GLU A 18 -1.63 1.96 19.89
CA GLU A 18 -1.72 0.52 19.66
C GLU A 18 -2.62 -0.15 20.71
N GLN A 19 -2.50 0.26 21.97
CA GLN A 19 -3.35 -0.21 23.06
C GLN A 19 -4.82 0.16 22.84
N TYR A 20 -5.09 1.42 22.44
CA TYR A 20 -6.44 1.87 22.09
C TYR A 20 -7.05 1.04 20.95
N ILE A 21 -6.28 0.78 19.89
CA ILE A 21 -6.72 -0.05 18.76
C ILE A 21 -7.05 -1.48 19.20
N LEU A 22 -6.19 -2.08 20.04
CA LEU A 22 -6.43 -3.41 20.59
C LEU A 22 -7.73 -3.45 21.41
N ASP A 23 -7.98 -2.43 22.22
CA ASP A 23 -9.15 -2.34 23.08
C ASP A 23 -10.45 -2.20 22.31
N GLU A 24 -10.50 -1.33 21.31
CA GLU A 24 -11.68 -1.17 20.46
C GLU A 24 -11.96 -2.44 19.66
N LYS A 25 -10.92 -3.07 19.08
CA LYS A 25 -11.10 -4.35 18.37
C LYS A 25 -11.56 -5.47 19.30
N PHE A 26 -11.01 -5.53 20.50
CA PHE A 26 -11.42 -6.51 21.51
C PHE A 26 -12.89 -6.31 21.91
N LYS A 27 -13.31 -5.07 22.18
CA LYS A 27 -14.68 -4.71 22.52
C LYS A 27 -15.66 -5.12 21.41
N LEU A 28 -15.33 -4.81 20.16
CA LEU A 28 -16.12 -5.20 18.99
C LEU A 28 -16.19 -6.72 18.77
N SER A 29 -15.18 -7.47 19.21
CA SER A 29 -15.16 -8.93 19.07
C SER A 29 -16.18 -9.66 19.94
N GLY A 30 -16.68 -9.03 21.02
CA GLY A 30 -17.56 -9.65 22.02
C GLY A 30 -16.94 -10.80 22.81
N MET A 31 -15.61 -11.01 22.72
CA MET A 31 -14.93 -12.12 23.38
C MET A 31 -14.69 -11.82 24.87
N LYS A 32 -14.64 -12.88 25.69
CA LYS A 32 -14.52 -12.75 27.16
C LYS A 32 -13.10 -12.40 27.64
N SER A 33 -12.09 -12.49 26.79
CA SER A 33 -10.69 -12.29 27.19
C SER A 33 -9.85 -11.78 26.02
N LYS A 34 -9.03 -10.75 26.25
CA LYS A 34 -8.04 -10.26 25.29
C LYS A 34 -7.11 -11.37 24.80
N SER A 35 -6.68 -12.28 25.69
CA SER A 35 -5.83 -13.42 25.32
C SER A 35 -6.55 -14.41 24.39
N ALA A 36 -7.86 -14.59 24.55
CA ALA A 36 -8.63 -15.43 23.63
C ALA A 36 -8.81 -14.75 22.26
N PHE A 37 -9.03 -13.43 22.26
CA PHE A 37 -9.11 -12.61 21.05
C PHE A 37 -7.80 -12.64 20.25
N ILE A 38 -6.68 -12.30 20.88
CA ILE A 38 -5.36 -12.32 20.24
C ILE A 38 -5.02 -13.73 19.74
N ARG A 39 -5.28 -14.77 20.53
CA ARG A 39 -5.04 -16.15 20.08
C ARG A 39 -5.89 -16.52 18.88
N LYS A 40 -7.15 -16.08 18.81
CA LYS A 40 -8.02 -16.30 17.65
C LYS A 40 -7.45 -15.61 16.41
N LEU A 41 -6.93 -14.39 16.54
CA LEU A 41 -6.25 -13.69 15.45
C LEU A 41 -4.96 -14.41 15.01
N ILE A 42 -4.16 -14.94 15.93
CA ILE A 42 -2.93 -15.67 15.59
C ILE A 42 -3.24 -17.01 14.89
N LEU A 43 -4.26 -17.74 15.37
CA LEU A 43 -4.58 -19.08 14.85
C LEU A 43 -5.36 -19.06 13.53
N TYR A 44 -6.22 -18.05 13.33
CA TYR A 44 -7.14 -17.99 12.20
C TYR A 44 -6.99 -16.73 11.34
N GLY A 45 -6.12 -15.80 11.74
CA GLY A 45 -5.76 -14.66 10.91
C GLY A 45 -4.93 -15.14 9.73
N TYR A 46 -5.32 -14.74 8.53
CA TYR A 46 -4.51 -14.95 7.35
C TYR A 46 -3.35 -13.95 7.37
N VAL A 47 -2.13 -14.47 7.30
CA VAL A 47 -0.92 -13.67 7.06
C VAL A 47 -0.66 -13.73 5.56
N TYR A 48 -0.87 -12.60 4.89
CA TYR A 48 -0.52 -12.46 3.47
C TYR A 48 0.84 -11.77 3.40
N ASP A 49 1.78 -12.42 2.72
CA ASP A 49 2.96 -11.72 2.20
C ASP A 49 2.55 -11.12 0.85
N VAL A 50 2.40 -9.79 0.83
CA VAL A 50 2.04 -9.07 -0.39
C VAL A 50 3.30 -8.42 -0.90
N ASP A 51 3.84 -8.97 -1.99
CA ASP A 51 4.96 -8.36 -2.68
C ASP A 51 4.50 -7.10 -3.42
N TYR A 52 4.96 -5.94 -2.97
CA TYR A 52 4.71 -4.64 -3.59
C TYR A 52 5.88 -4.16 -4.46
N SER A 53 6.82 -5.04 -4.82
CA SER A 53 7.93 -4.75 -5.74
C SER A 53 7.45 -4.05 -7.02
N PHE A 54 6.36 -4.54 -7.61
CA PHE A 54 5.74 -3.97 -8.81
C PHE A 54 5.23 -2.52 -8.61
N LEU A 55 4.75 -2.15 -7.42
CA LEU A 55 4.34 -0.77 -7.13
C LEU A 55 5.54 0.17 -7.07
N ARG A 56 6.68 -0.32 -6.58
CA ARG A 56 7.93 0.45 -6.54
C ARG A 56 8.45 0.73 -7.94
N GLU A 57 8.39 -0.25 -8.83
CA GLU A 57 8.74 -0.09 -10.24
C GLU A 57 7.79 0.89 -10.93
N TYR A 58 6.48 0.73 -10.74
CA TYR A 58 5.46 1.66 -11.25
C TYR A 58 5.72 3.11 -10.84
N ASN A 59 5.99 3.35 -9.55
CA ASN A 59 6.30 4.68 -9.03
C ASN A 59 7.61 5.25 -9.61
N THR A 60 8.58 4.39 -9.89
CA THR A 60 9.84 4.80 -10.53
C THR A 60 9.59 5.28 -11.96
N GLU A 61 8.79 4.55 -12.74
CA GLU A 61 8.41 4.97 -14.09
C GLU A 61 7.59 6.27 -14.08
N LEU A 62 6.62 6.40 -13.17
CA LEU A 62 5.88 7.64 -12.99
C LEU A 62 6.80 8.82 -12.66
N GLY A 63 7.82 8.62 -11.82
CA GLY A 63 8.81 9.64 -11.49
C GLY A 63 9.58 10.12 -12.73
N ARG A 64 9.95 9.20 -13.63
CA ARG A 64 10.61 9.55 -14.90
C ARG A 64 9.68 10.36 -15.81
N ILE A 65 8.42 9.95 -15.95
CA ILE A 65 7.43 10.69 -16.75
C ILE A 65 7.20 12.09 -16.16
N SER A 66 7.09 12.20 -14.84
CA SER A 66 6.96 13.50 -14.15
C SER A 66 8.16 14.41 -14.41
N SER A 67 9.37 13.85 -14.45
CA SER A 67 10.58 14.62 -14.78
C SER A 67 10.53 15.15 -16.22
N ASN A 68 10.10 14.33 -17.18
CA ASN A 68 9.97 14.73 -18.58
C ASN A 68 8.91 15.83 -18.75
N LEU A 69 7.74 15.70 -18.11
CA LEU A 69 6.72 16.76 -18.09
C LEU A 69 7.27 18.07 -17.53
N ASN A 70 8.07 18.00 -16.46
CA ASN A 70 8.68 19.19 -15.88
C ASN A 70 9.71 19.86 -16.81
N GLN A 71 10.40 19.08 -17.65
CA GLN A 71 11.29 19.62 -18.69
C GLN A 71 10.49 20.37 -19.77
N ILE A 72 9.37 19.82 -20.22
CA ILE A 72 8.46 20.48 -21.15
C ILE A 72 7.91 21.77 -20.54
N ALA A 73 7.48 21.73 -19.28
CA ALA A 73 6.99 22.92 -18.57
C ALA A 73 8.07 24.02 -18.48
N LYS A 74 9.32 23.65 -18.15
CA LYS A 74 10.45 24.59 -18.15
C LYS A 74 10.70 25.18 -19.55
N ARG A 75 10.66 24.35 -20.60
CA ARG A 75 10.82 24.79 -21.99
C ARG A 75 9.77 25.83 -22.36
N ILE A 76 8.48 25.51 -22.17
CA ILE A 76 7.36 26.43 -22.43
C ILE A 76 7.50 27.73 -21.65
N ASN A 77 7.82 27.66 -20.35
CA ASN A 77 7.99 28.86 -19.51
C ASN A 77 9.19 29.72 -19.95
N SER A 78 10.24 29.10 -20.51
CA SER A 78 11.43 29.81 -20.99
C SER A 78 11.25 30.47 -22.35
N THR A 79 10.47 29.84 -23.24
CA THR A 79 10.20 30.36 -24.61
C THR A 79 8.99 31.28 -24.64
N ASN A 80 8.15 31.23 -23.60
CA ASN A 80 6.84 31.86 -23.51
C ASN A 80 5.93 31.53 -24.72
N HIS A 81 6.16 30.36 -25.33
CA HIS A 81 5.44 29.85 -26.49
C HIS A 81 5.21 28.35 -26.31
N VAL A 82 4.02 27.89 -26.70
CA VAL A 82 3.67 26.47 -26.74
C VAL A 82 3.77 25.99 -28.18
N TYR A 83 4.67 25.04 -28.43
CA TYR A 83 4.82 24.42 -29.73
C TYR A 83 3.91 23.20 -29.86
N GLN A 84 3.57 22.83 -31.10
CA GLN A 84 2.75 21.63 -31.36
C GLN A 84 3.49 20.36 -30.89
N GLU A 85 4.81 20.34 -31.07
CA GLU A 85 5.71 19.28 -30.63
C GLU A 85 5.67 19.09 -29.10
N ASP A 86 5.58 20.18 -28.32
CA ASP A 86 5.41 20.11 -26.86
C ASP A 86 4.11 19.37 -26.50
N MET A 87 3.02 19.72 -27.19
CA MET A 87 1.71 19.13 -26.94
C MET A 87 1.66 17.66 -27.36
N ASP A 88 2.35 17.29 -28.43
CA ASP A 88 2.42 15.91 -28.88
C ASP A 88 3.30 15.05 -27.96
N GLU A 89 4.39 15.60 -27.43
CA GLU A 89 5.21 14.95 -26.40
C GLU A 89 4.41 14.71 -25.10
N VAL A 90 3.63 15.71 -24.65
CA VAL A 90 2.73 15.56 -23.47
C VAL A 90 1.70 14.45 -23.70
N LYS A 91 1.08 14.37 -24.89
CA LYS A 91 0.10 13.31 -25.21
C LYS A 91 0.75 11.92 -25.16
N GLU A 92 1.96 11.78 -25.69
CA GLU A 92 2.67 10.50 -25.67
C GLU A 92 3.07 10.10 -24.24
N LEU A 93 3.54 11.05 -23.42
CA LEU A 93 3.79 10.81 -22.00
C LEU A 93 2.52 10.38 -21.25
N MET A 94 1.38 11.00 -21.53
CA MET A 94 0.11 10.61 -20.93
C MET A 94 -0.32 9.19 -21.34
N LYS A 95 -0.06 8.81 -22.59
CA LYS A 95 -0.30 7.44 -23.07
C LYS A 95 0.60 6.43 -22.34
N GLN A 96 1.85 6.78 -22.05
CA GLN A 96 2.76 5.94 -21.25
C GLN A 96 2.25 5.76 -19.81
N VAL A 97 1.73 6.83 -19.17
CA VAL A 97 1.08 6.73 -17.85
C VAL A 97 -0.07 5.73 -17.90
N TRP A 98 -0.94 5.84 -18.91
CA TRP A 98 -2.09 4.95 -19.07
C TRP A 98 -1.68 3.48 -19.22
N GLN A 99 -0.67 3.20 -20.07
CA GLN A 99 -0.18 1.83 -20.26
C GLN A 99 0.48 1.28 -18.99
N SER A 100 1.29 2.08 -18.31
CA SER A 100 1.95 1.72 -17.06
C SER A 100 0.92 1.40 -15.96
N GLN A 101 -0.11 2.24 -15.83
CA GLN A 101 -1.20 2.01 -14.88
C GLN A 101 -1.99 0.74 -15.22
N LYS A 102 -2.31 0.51 -16.49
CA LYS A 102 -3.01 -0.71 -16.92
C LYS A 102 -2.18 -1.97 -16.61
N SER A 103 -0.87 -1.92 -16.84
CA SER A 103 0.05 -3.00 -16.49
C SER A 103 0.05 -3.26 -14.98
N MET A 104 0.19 -2.20 -14.17
CA MET A 104 0.18 -2.30 -12.71
C MET A 104 -1.13 -2.92 -12.19
N LEU A 105 -2.29 -2.48 -12.69
CA LEU A 105 -3.58 -3.02 -12.29
C LEU A 105 -3.77 -4.49 -12.70
N SER A 106 -3.12 -4.95 -13.77
CA SER A 106 -3.15 -6.36 -14.17
C SER A 106 -2.34 -7.28 -13.24
N GLN A 107 -1.32 -6.74 -12.57
CA GLN A 107 -0.49 -7.44 -11.59
C GLN A 107 -1.08 -7.43 -10.18
N GLN A 108 -2.11 -6.61 -9.94
CA GLN A 108 -2.74 -6.54 -8.64
C GLN A 108 -3.37 -7.90 -8.30
N PRO A 109 -3.04 -8.51 -7.15
CA PRO A 109 -3.68 -9.76 -6.75
C PRO A 109 -5.18 -9.49 -6.59
N LEU A 110 -5.96 -10.02 -7.53
CA LEU A 110 -7.42 -9.98 -7.46
C LEU A 110 -7.81 -10.69 -6.17
N ILE A 111 -8.26 -9.94 -5.17
CA ILE A 111 -9.12 -10.49 -4.13
C ILE A 111 -10.43 -10.83 -4.87
N LYS A 112 -10.47 -12.01 -5.50
CA LYS A 112 -11.72 -12.58 -5.99
C LYS A 112 -12.62 -12.70 -4.75
N ARG A 113 -13.71 -11.92 -4.76
CA ARG A 113 -14.80 -12.07 -3.79
C ARG A 113 -15.45 -13.42 -3.95
#